data_AF-A0A965PLX0-F1
#
_entry.id   AF-A0A965PLX0-F1
#
_cell.length_a   1.000
_cell.length_b   1.000
_cell.length_c   1.000
_cell.angle_alpha   90.00
_cell.angle_beta   90.00
_cell.angle_gamma   90.00
#
_symmetry.space_group_name_H-M   'P 1'
#
loop_
_entity.id
_entity.type
_entity.pdbx_description
1 polymer ?
#
loop_
_entity_poly.entity_id
_entity_poly.type
_entity_poly.pdbx_seq_one_letter_code
_entity_poly.pdbx_strand_id
1 'polypeptide(L)'
;MLDIDQNISLPANAVEALPPMTPKQELEVRSKTIKLIADLQGKPIHPTEQNKKEARTLAKKMVEDPKGQIQFSNYKNETLAYLAGMVAQYDQMIVRDLADFKLFVINKLVEQTDSKNPREAIAALRALGEVDGIDAFKRRTELTIKVKPIDEVEKDLLTKLEKLERLTLLANTQDIIDVEPTETYTSEDSDS
;
A
#
# COMPACT_ATOMS: atom_id res chain seq x y z
N MET A 1 32.48 -26.71 -15.74
CA MET A 1 32.59 -25.68 -16.79
C MET A 1 31.33 -24.85 -16.67
N LEU A 2 31.43 -23.54 -16.47
CA LEU A 2 30.24 -22.68 -16.38
C LEU A 2 29.62 -22.61 -17.78
N ASP A 3 28.37 -23.03 -17.92
CA ASP A 3 27.61 -22.93 -19.17
C ASP A 3 27.22 -21.47 -19.40
N ILE A 4 28.11 -20.74 -20.06
CA ILE A 4 27.88 -19.36 -20.46
C ILE A 4 27.35 -19.40 -21.90
N ASP A 5 26.09 -19.03 -22.08
CA ASP A 5 25.47 -18.92 -23.40
C ASP A 5 26.18 -17.83 -24.21
N GLN A 6 26.95 -18.24 -25.23
CA GLN A 6 27.86 -17.38 -25.98
C GLN A 6 27.14 -16.34 -26.87
N ASN A 7 25.81 -16.40 -26.95
CA ASN A 7 25.01 -15.59 -27.87
C ASN A 7 24.29 -14.41 -27.18
N ILE A 8 24.58 -14.15 -25.91
CA ILE A 8 24.06 -12.98 -25.18
C ILE A 8 25.12 -11.89 -25.22
N SER A 9 24.80 -10.75 -25.87
CA SER A 9 25.67 -9.58 -25.87
C SER A 9 25.96 -9.14 -24.45
N LEU A 10 27.24 -8.88 -24.15
CA LEU A 10 27.63 -8.28 -22.89
C LEU A 10 26.94 -6.89 -22.78
N PRO A 11 26.29 -6.59 -21.64
CA PRO A 11 25.68 -5.28 -21.44
C PRO A 11 26.75 -4.19 -21.49
N ALA A 12 26.41 -3.01 -22.01
CA ALA A 12 27.39 -1.95 -22.24
C ALA A 12 27.92 -1.36 -20.92
N ASN A 13 27.16 -1.48 -19.84
CA ASN A 13 27.56 -1.07 -18.51
C ASN A 13 26.89 -1.93 -17.41
N ALA A 14 27.47 -1.89 -16.20
CA ALA A 14 26.95 -2.63 -15.05
C ALA A 14 25.52 -2.22 -14.63
N VAL A 15 25.08 -1.02 -15.05
CA VAL A 15 23.73 -0.51 -14.77
C VAL A 15 22.70 -1.20 -15.68
N GLU A 16 23.01 -1.38 -16.96
CA GLU A 16 22.18 -2.10 -17.94
C GLU A 16 22.15 -3.61 -17.67
N ALA A 17 23.18 -4.13 -16.99
CA ALA A 17 23.23 -5.53 -16.55
C ALA A 17 22.28 -5.85 -15.38
N LEU A 18 21.86 -4.84 -14.61
CA LEU A 18 21.06 -5.04 -13.41
C LEU A 18 19.57 -4.95 -13.72
N PRO A 19 18.74 -5.84 -13.15
CA PRO A 19 17.29 -5.75 -13.30
C PRO A 19 16.78 -4.44 -12.68
N PRO A 20 15.68 -3.88 -13.20
CA PRO A 20 15.03 -2.74 -12.57
C PRO A 20 14.61 -3.11 -11.15
N MET A 21 14.98 -2.29 -10.18
CA MET A 21 14.70 -2.52 -8.77
C MET A 21 13.98 -1.31 -8.17
N THR A 22 13.15 -1.57 -7.16
CA THR A 22 12.51 -0.48 -6.38
C THR A 22 13.54 0.19 -5.47
N PRO A 23 13.33 1.46 -5.03
CA PRO A 23 14.25 2.13 -4.10
C PRO A 23 14.49 1.34 -2.81
N LYS A 24 13.47 0.61 -2.33
CA LYS A 24 13.58 -0.27 -1.16
C LYS A 24 14.52 -1.45 -1.42
N GLN A 25 14.38 -2.11 -2.57
CA GLN A 25 15.25 -3.23 -2.96
C GLN A 25 16.70 -2.78 -3.16
N GLU A 26 16.91 -1.61 -3.78
CA GLU A 26 18.25 -1.04 -3.96
C GLU A 26 18.92 -0.76 -2.61
N LEU A 27 18.20 -0.12 -1.68
CA LEU A 27 18.67 0.15 -0.34
C LEU A 27 19.03 -1.14 0.41
N GLU A 28 18.21 -2.19 0.28
CA GLU A 28 18.47 -3.50 0.89
C GLU A 28 19.74 -4.15 0.33
N VAL A 29 19.90 -4.21 -0.99
CA VAL A 29 21.10 -4.77 -1.64
C VAL A 29 22.36 -4.00 -1.24
N ARG A 30 22.28 -2.66 -1.23
CA ARG A 30 23.40 -1.80 -0.80
C ARG A 30 23.76 -2.04 0.66
N SER A 31 22.77 -2.03 1.56
CA SER A 31 23.01 -2.25 2.99
C SER A 31 23.61 -3.63 3.30
N LYS A 32 23.14 -4.69 2.63
CA LYS A 32 23.73 -6.04 2.73
C LYS A 32 25.17 -6.06 2.24
N THR A 33 25.45 -5.39 1.13
CA THR A 33 26.81 -5.26 0.59
C THR A 33 27.72 -4.49 1.56
N ILE A 34 27.25 -3.35 2.09
CA ILE A 34 27.98 -2.55 3.08
C ILE A 34 28.29 -3.39 4.32
N LYS A 35 27.30 -4.12 4.84
CA LYS A 35 27.47 -5.02 5.98
C LYS A 35 28.48 -6.12 5.68
N LEU A 36 28.36 -6.78 4.53
CA LEU A 36 29.29 -7.84 4.11
C LEU A 36 30.74 -7.31 4.06
N ILE A 37 30.96 -6.14 3.46
CA ILE A 37 32.29 -5.52 3.40
C ILE A 37 32.81 -5.18 4.80
N ALA A 38 31.95 -4.63 5.67
CA ALA A 38 32.29 -4.32 7.05
C ALA A 38 32.69 -5.58 7.84
N ASP A 39 31.93 -6.67 7.70
CA ASP A 39 32.19 -7.95 8.34
C ASP A 39 33.52 -8.56 7.84
N LEU A 40 33.77 -8.52 6.52
CA LEU A 40 35.02 -9.01 5.92
C LEU A 40 36.25 -8.21 6.36
N GLN A 41 36.10 -6.89 6.54
CA GLN A 41 37.18 -6.00 6.98
C GLN A 41 37.34 -5.96 8.50
N GLY A 42 36.41 -6.56 9.27
CA GLY A 42 36.37 -6.47 10.73
C GLY A 42 36.14 -5.05 11.25
N LYS A 43 35.58 -4.14 10.43
CA LYS A 43 35.35 -2.74 10.79
C LYS A 43 33.85 -2.51 10.99
N PRO A 44 33.37 -2.38 12.23
CA PRO A 44 31.95 -2.18 12.50
C PRO A 44 31.46 -0.83 11.95
N ILE A 45 30.22 -0.82 11.47
CA ILE A 45 29.55 0.37 10.95
C ILE A 45 29.04 1.19 12.14
N HIS A 46 29.60 2.38 12.35
CA HIS A 46 29.17 3.31 13.41
C HIS A 46 28.65 4.62 12.82
N PRO A 47 27.32 4.79 12.68
CA PRO A 47 26.73 6.03 12.21
C PRO A 47 26.93 7.18 13.20
N THR A 48 27.52 8.28 12.73
CA THR A 48 27.59 9.54 13.49
C THR A 48 26.21 10.20 13.61
N GLU A 49 26.05 11.17 14.51
CA GLU A 49 24.79 11.92 14.63
C GLU A 49 24.40 12.65 13.33
N GLN A 50 25.38 13.11 12.55
CA GLN A 50 25.11 13.71 11.24
C GLN A 50 24.54 12.68 10.26
N ASN A 51 25.13 11.48 10.20
CA ASN A 51 24.64 10.39 9.35
C ASN A 51 23.20 10.00 9.72
N LYS A 52 22.87 9.96 11.03
CA LYS A 52 21.50 9.69 11.50
C LYS A 52 20.52 10.78 11.07
N LYS A 53 20.91 12.05 11.15
CA LYS A 53 20.07 13.18 10.69
C LYS A 53 19.81 13.11 9.19
N GLU A 54 20.85 12.87 8.39
CA GLU A 54 20.74 12.71 6.94
C GLU A 54 19.87 11.52 6.54
N ALA A 55 20.01 10.38 7.23
CA ALA A 55 19.15 9.23 7.00
C ALA A 55 17.67 9.54 7.31
N ARG A 56 17.39 10.30 8.38
CA ARG A 56 16.01 10.72 8.71
C ARG A 56 15.42 11.68 7.69
N THR A 57 16.20 12.63 7.18
CA THR A 57 15.72 13.54 6.13
C THR A 57 15.49 12.78 4.82
N LEU A 58 16.37 11.82 4.50
CA LEU A 58 16.21 10.95 3.35
C LEU A 58 14.96 10.06 3.47
N ALA A 59 14.71 9.47 4.65
CA ALA A 59 13.51 8.69 4.92
C ALA A 59 12.23 9.52 4.74
N LYS A 60 12.22 10.79 5.19
CA LYS A 60 11.08 11.68 4.96
C LYS A 60 10.82 11.93 3.48
N LYS A 61 11.88 12.20 2.71
CA LYS A 61 11.78 12.38 1.25
C LYS A 61 11.25 11.12 0.55
N MET A 62 11.65 9.92 1.01
CA MET A 62 11.12 8.65 0.50
C MET A 62 9.61 8.48 0.73
N VAL A 63 9.09 9.04 1.82
CA VAL A 63 7.66 8.99 2.15
C VAL A 63 6.88 10.05 1.37
N GLU A 64 7.42 11.25 1.26
CA GLU A 64 6.81 12.36 0.52
C GLU A 64 6.79 12.10 -1.00
N ASP A 65 7.84 11.47 -1.53
CA ASP A 65 7.95 11.09 -2.94
C ASP A 65 8.30 9.59 -3.10
N PRO A 66 7.30 8.69 -3.04
CA PRO A 66 7.51 7.24 -3.18
C PRO A 66 7.96 6.80 -4.58
N LYS A 67 7.74 7.65 -5.61
CA LYS A 67 8.12 7.37 -7.00
C LYS A 67 9.44 8.03 -7.39
N GLY A 68 9.95 8.91 -6.53
CA GLY A 68 11.21 9.61 -6.71
C GLY A 68 12.39 8.64 -6.84
N GLN A 69 13.21 8.87 -7.86
CA GLN A 69 14.48 8.16 -7.99
C GLN A 69 15.50 8.75 -7.04
N ILE A 70 15.85 8.00 -6.00
CA ILE A 70 16.85 8.41 -5.02
C ILE A 70 18.20 7.92 -5.46
N GLN A 71 19.14 8.84 -5.65
CA GLN A 71 20.53 8.51 -5.93
C GLN A 71 21.26 8.15 -4.63
N PHE A 72 21.14 6.89 -4.19
CA PHE A 72 21.77 6.40 -2.97
C PHE A 72 23.31 6.52 -2.98
N SER A 73 23.93 6.57 -4.16
CA SER A 73 25.39 6.73 -4.31
C SER A 73 25.94 8.04 -3.75
N ASN A 74 25.10 9.05 -3.53
CA ASN A 74 25.51 10.35 -2.99
C ASN A 74 25.61 10.36 -1.45
N TYR A 75 25.30 9.24 -0.79
CA TYR A 75 25.27 9.12 0.66
C TYR A 75 26.35 8.19 1.18
N LYS A 76 26.82 8.46 2.40
CA LYS A 76 27.80 7.63 3.09
C LYS A 76 27.23 6.25 3.43
N ASN A 77 28.09 5.24 3.46
CA ASN A 77 27.71 3.87 3.77
C ASN A 77 27.05 3.74 5.15
N GLU A 78 27.51 4.49 6.14
CA GLU A 78 26.94 4.51 7.48
C GLU A 78 25.53 5.13 7.50
N THR A 79 25.29 6.15 6.66
CA THR A 79 23.96 6.77 6.50
C THR A 79 22.98 5.78 5.87
N LEU A 80 23.39 5.09 4.81
CA LEU A 80 22.57 4.07 4.14
C LEU A 80 22.30 2.85 5.04
N ALA A 81 23.30 2.37 5.76
CA ALA A 81 23.15 1.27 6.71
C ALA A 81 22.18 1.64 7.85
N TYR A 82 22.26 2.86 8.38
CA TYR A 82 21.32 3.35 9.38
C TYR A 82 19.89 3.47 8.83
N LEU A 83 19.74 4.04 7.63
CA LEU A 83 18.44 4.14 6.95
C LEU A 83 17.80 2.75 6.76
N ALA A 84 18.56 1.79 6.24
CA ALA A 84 18.09 0.43 6.04
C ALA A 84 17.67 -0.24 7.36
N GLY A 85 18.43 -0.02 8.44
CA GLY A 85 18.08 -0.47 9.78
C GLY A 85 16.76 0.12 10.28
N MET A 86 16.52 1.43 10.07
CA MET A 86 15.24 2.05 10.42
C MET A 86 14.09 1.43 9.65
N VAL A 87 14.22 1.30 8.32
CA VAL A 87 13.16 0.72 7.47
C VAL A 87 12.81 -0.70 7.92
N ALA A 88 13.82 -1.54 8.17
CA ALA A 88 13.61 -2.90 8.66
C ALA A 88 12.92 -2.93 10.05
N GLN A 89 13.28 -2.01 10.94
CA GLN A 89 12.65 -1.89 12.25
C GLN A 89 11.17 -1.49 12.14
N TYR A 90 10.84 -0.50 11.30
CA TYR A 90 9.46 -0.08 11.07
C TYR A 90 8.63 -1.18 10.42
N ASP A 91 9.16 -1.87 9.41
CA ASP A 91 8.50 -3.01 8.79
C ASP A 91 8.15 -4.07 9.85
N GLN A 92 9.10 -4.41 10.74
CA GLN A 92 8.85 -5.39 11.79
C GLN A 92 7.82 -4.91 12.83
N MET A 93 7.83 -3.62 13.19
CA MET A 93 6.82 -3.04 14.09
C MET A 93 5.42 -3.11 13.47
N ILE A 94 5.27 -2.67 12.22
CA ILE A 94 3.99 -2.69 11.50
C ILE A 94 3.45 -4.11 11.38
N VAL A 95 4.30 -5.10 11.08
CA VAL A 95 3.88 -6.50 10.99
C VAL A 95 3.39 -7.04 12.34
N ARG A 96 4.04 -6.69 13.44
CA ARG A 96 3.60 -7.07 14.79
C ARG A 96 2.26 -6.42 15.14
N ASP A 97 2.14 -5.11 14.94
CA ASP A 97 0.90 -4.37 15.18
C ASP A 97 -0.26 -4.92 14.34
N LEU A 98 0.00 -5.29 13.08
CA LEU A 98 -0.99 -5.91 12.21
C LEU A 98 -1.43 -7.29 12.73
N ALA A 99 -0.50 -8.11 13.23
CA ALA A 99 -0.81 -9.40 13.82
C ALA A 99 -1.66 -9.25 15.08
N ASP A 100 -1.30 -8.30 15.95
CA ASP A 100 -2.05 -7.98 17.17
C ASP A 100 -3.44 -7.44 16.84
N PHE A 101 -3.55 -6.57 15.82
CA PHE A 101 -4.83 -6.06 15.34
C PHE A 101 -5.70 -7.16 14.74
N LYS A 102 -5.13 -8.07 13.95
CA LYS A 102 -5.82 -9.25 13.42
C LYS A 102 -6.37 -10.11 14.57
N LEU A 103 -5.57 -10.37 15.59
CA LEU A 103 -5.99 -11.11 16.78
C LEU A 103 -7.11 -10.39 17.54
N PHE A 104 -7.00 -9.08 17.72
CA PHE A 104 -8.04 -8.27 18.36
C PHE A 104 -9.38 -8.36 17.61
N VAL A 105 -9.37 -8.23 16.28
CA VAL A 105 -10.57 -8.36 15.45
C VAL A 105 -11.16 -9.77 15.54
N ILE A 106 -10.34 -10.82 15.49
CA ILE A 106 -10.79 -12.21 15.64
C ILE A 106 -11.46 -12.41 17.00
N ASN A 107 -10.82 -11.99 18.09
CA ASN A 107 -11.38 -12.11 19.43
C ASN A 107 -12.73 -11.37 19.53
N LYS A 108 -12.83 -10.18 18.95
CA LYS A 108 -14.10 -9.44 18.89
C LYS A 108 -15.17 -10.17 18.08
N LEU A 109 -14.83 -10.78 16.95
CA LEU A 109 -15.78 -11.58 16.17
C LEU A 109 -16.25 -12.81 16.96
N VAL A 110 -15.35 -13.48 17.68
CA VAL A 110 -15.70 -14.62 18.56
C VAL A 110 -16.66 -14.17 19.67
N GLU A 111 -16.41 -13.02 20.33
CA GLU A 111 -17.36 -12.49 21.31
C GLU A 111 -18.75 -12.20 20.69
N GLN A 112 -18.79 -11.73 19.45
CA GLN A 112 -20.06 -11.45 18.75
C GLN A 112 -20.82 -12.72 18.32
N THR A 113 -20.18 -13.90 18.26
CA THR A 113 -20.90 -15.15 17.97
C THR A 113 -21.85 -15.55 19.08
N ASP A 114 -21.60 -15.09 20.31
CA ASP A 114 -22.47 -15.32 21.48
C ASP A 114 -23.62 -14.30 21.59
N SER A 115 -23.80 -13.45 20.57
CA SER A 115 -24.90 -12.48 20.53
C SER A 115 -26.27 -13.16 20.55
N LYS A 116 -27.24 -12.54 21.22
CA LYS A 116 -28.63 -13.04 21.28
C LYS A 116 -29.36 -12.88 19.95
N ASN A 117 -28.85 -12.04 19.05
CA ASN A 117 -29.41 -11.81 17.73
C ASN A 117 -28.78 -12.77 16.71
N PRO A 118 -29.52 -13.75 16.18
CA PRO A 118 -28.94 -14.76 15.28
C PRO A 118 -28.36 -14.14 13.99
N ARG A 119 -28.84 -12.98 13.55
CA ARG A 119 -28.28 -12.29 12.37
C ARG A 119 -26.86 -11.79 12.62
N GLU A 120 -26.59 -11.25 13.81
CA GLU A 120 -25.27 -10.76 14.21
C GLU A 120 -24.30 -11.93 14.41
N ALA A 121 -24.75 -13.01 15.08
CA ALA A 121 -23.95 -14.23 15.25
C ALA A 121 -23.56 -14.86 13.90
N ILE A 122 -24.50 -14.98 12.95
CA ILE A 122 -24.22 -15.54 11.62
C ILE A 122 -23.27 -14.63 10.83
N ALA A 123 -23.43 -13.29 10.92
CA ALA A 123 -22.53 -12.36 10.27
C ALA A 123 -21.11 -12.46 10.83
N ALA A 124 -20.97 -12.58 12.15
CA ALA A 124 -19.68 -12.76 12.82
C ALA A 124 -19.02 -14.10 12.43
N LEU A 125 -19.76 -15.21 12.44
CA LEU A 125 -19.28 -16.53 11.99
C LEU A 125 -18.85 -16.51 10.53
N ARG A 126 -19.60 -15.82 9.67
CA ARG A 126 -19.24 -15.65 8.26
C ARG A 126 -17.93 -14.87 8.11
N ALA A 127 -17.81 -13.73 8.78
CA ALA A 127 -16.60 -12.92 8.75
C ALA A 127 -15.39 -13.70 9.27
N LEU A 128 -15.56 -14.48 10.34
CA LEU A 128 -14.53 -15.34 10.91
C LEU A 128 -14.07 -16.41 9.90
N GLY A 129 -14.99 -17.03 9.16
CA GLY A 129 -14.65 -18.02 8.13
C GLY A 129 -13.99 -17.44 6.87
N GLU A 130 -14.00 -16.11 6.69
CA GLU A 130 -13.28 -15.40 5.62
C GLU A 130 -11.88 -14.94 6.05
N VAL A 131 -11.52 -15.09 7.33
CA VAL A 131 -10.18 -14.77 7.82
C VAL A 131 -9.18 -15.81 7.33
N ASP A 132 -8.10 -15.30 6.74
CA ASP A 132 -6.93 -16.08 6.30
C ASP A 132 -6.35 -16.92 7.46
N GLY A 133 -6.35 -18.24 7.27
CA GLY A 133 -5.97 -19.26 8.26
C GLY A 133 -7.14 -20.11 8.80
N ILE A 134 -8.39 -19.65 8.66
CA ILE A 134 -9.61 -20.43 8.97
C ILE A 134 -10.23 -20.98 7.68
N ASP A 135 -10.27 -20.16 6.62
CA ASP A 135 -10.64 -20.52 5.25
C ASP A 135 -11.87 -21.45 5.11
N ALA A 136 -12.87 -21.24 5.97
CA ALA A 136 -14.08 -22.05 5.98
C ALA A 136 -14.92 -21.87 4.70
N PHE A 137 -14.69 -20.78 3.97
CA PHE A 137 -15.36 -20.48 2.71
C PHE A 137 -14.36 -20.35 1.57
N LYS A 138 -14.48 -21.21 0.55
CA LYS A 138 -13.69 -21.11 -0.68
C LYS A 138 -14.44 -20.26 -1.72
N ARG A 139 -13.92 -19.07 -2.04
CA ARG A 139 -14.43 -18.25 -3.15
C ARG A 139 -13.68 -18.59 -4.44
N ARG A 140 -14.40 -18.97 -5.50
CA ARG A 140 -13.83 -19.14 -6.84
C ARG A 140 -13.95 -17.82 -7.59
N THR A 141 -12.82 -17.24 -7.99
CA THR A 141 -12.79 -16.08 -8.89
C THR A 141 -12.30 -16.56 -10.25
N GLU A 142 -13.13 -16.44 -11.27
CA GLU A 142 -12.74 -16.74 -12.66
C GLU A 142 -12.37 -15.44 -13.37
N LEU A 143 -11.15 -15.38 -13.89
CA LEU A 143 -10.68 -14.25 -14.68
C LEU A 143 -10.69 -14.63 -16.17
N THR A 144 -11.58 -14.01 -16.94
CA THR A 144 -11.58 -14.13 -18.40
C THR A 144 -10.78 -12.99 -19.02
N ILE A 145 -9.57 -13.29 -19.48
CA ILE A 145 -8.72 -12.32 -20.20
C ILE A 145 -9.14 -12.32 -21.68
N LYS A 146 -9.66 -11.18 -22.16
CA LYS A 146 -9.95 -10.98 -23.59
C LYS A 146 -8.81 -10.19 -24.22
N VAL A 147 -8.04 -10.84 -25.09
CA VAL A 147 -7.02 -10.16 -25.91
C VAL A 147 -7.72 -9.55 -27.13
N LYS A 148 -7.65 -8.23 -27.26
CA LYS A 148 -8.23 -7.46 -28.37
C LYS A 148 -7.14 -6.64 -29.08
N PRO A 149 -7.29 -6.31 -30.37
CA PRO A 149 -6.39 -5.37 -31.05
C PRO A 149 -6.50 -3.97 -30.43
N ILE A 150 -5.41 -3.19 -30.51
CA ILE A 150 -5.27 -1.90 -29.80
C ILE A 150 -6.37 -0.90 -30.16
N ASP A 151 -6.74 -0.81 -31.43
CA ASP A 151 -7.76 0.13 -31.94
C ASP A 151 -9.14 -0.14 -31.31
N GLU A 152 -9.49 -1.41 -31.10
CA GLU A 152 -10.73 -1.80 -30.45
C GLU A 152 -10.72 -1.49 -28.95
N VAL A 153 -9.56 -1.62 -28.30
CA VAL A 153 -9.39 -1.29 -26.87
C VAL A 153 -9.58 0.21 -26.66
N GLU A 154 -8.98 1.06 -27.50
CA GLU A 154 -9.14 2.52 -27.41
C GLU A 154 -10.59 2.94 -27.56
N LYS A 155 -11.31 2.37 -28.54
CA LYS A 155 -12.74 2.65 -28.74
C LYS A 155 -13.60 2.18 -27.56
N ASP A 156 -13.34 0.99 -27.03
CA ASP A 156 -14.04 0.49 -25.83
C ASP A 156 -13.75 1.36 -24.59
N LEU A 157 -12.53 1.86 -24.43
CA LEU A 157 -12.17 2.74 -23.32
C LEU A 157 -12.83 4.11 -23.43
N LEU A 158 -12.83 4.72 -24.63
CA LEU A 158 -13.53 5.98 -24.92
C LEU A 158 -15.02 5.88 -24.58
N THR A 159 -15.69 4.83 -25.06
CA THR A 159 -17.13 4.64 -24.76
C THR A 159 -17.41 4.41 -23.28
N LYS A 160 -16.49 3.79 -22.52
CA LYS A 160 -16.61 3.65 -21.06
C LYS A 160 -16.39 4.98 -20.35
N LEU A 161 -15.42 5.78 -20.78
CA LEU A 161 -15.16 7.11 -20.25
C LEU A 161 -16.37 8.04 -20.46
N GLU A 162 -16.95 8.06 -21.66
CA GLU A 162 -18.17 8.82 -21.95
C GLU A 162 -19.35 8.40 -21.06
N LYS A 163 -19.50 7.09 -20.80
CA LYS A 163 -20.53 6.59 -19.88
C LYS A 163 -20.29 7.04 -18.44
N LEU A 164 -19.05 6.99 -17.98
CA LEU A 164 -18.68 7.45 -16.64
C LEU A 164 -18.88 8.95 -16.49
N GLU A 165 -18.49 9.75 -17.49
CA GLU A 165 -18.71 11.19 -17.52
C GLU A 165 -20.20 11.52 -17.39
N ARG A 166 -21.06 10.86 -18.18
CA ARG A 166 -22.52 11.03 -18.07
C ARG A 166 -23.05 10.68 -16.68
N LEU A 167 -22.57 9.59 -16.07
CA LEU A 167 -22.98 9.22 -14.70
C LEU A 167 -22.53 10.26 -13.67
N THR A 168 -21.32 10.83 -13.81
CA THR A 168 -20.84 11.89 -12.92
C THR A 168 -21.61 13.20 -13.09
N LEU A 169 -22.05 13.54 -14.31
CA LEU A 169 -22.86 14.72 -14.57
C LEU A 169 -24.28 14.58 -14.01
N LEU A 170 -24.89 13.39 -14.13
CA LEU A 170 -26.22 13.09 -13.56
C LEU A 170 -26.20 13.16 -12.03
N ALA A 171 -25.13 12.67 -11.39
CA ALA A 171 -24.96 12.74 -9.94
C ALA A 171 -24.89 14.18 -9.40
N ASN A 172 -24.46 15.14 -10.21
CA ASN A 172 -24.37 16.55 -9.83
C ASN A 172 -25.68 17.34 -10.04
N THR A 173 -26.68 16.76 -10.72
CA THR A 173 -27.96 17.42 -11.02
C THR A 173 -29.11 17.05 -10.07
N GLN A 174 -28.92 16.08 -9.17
CA GLN A 174 -29.88 15.81 -8.09
C GLN A 174 -29.51 16.66 -6.86
N ASP A 175 -30.52 17.37 -6.35
CA ASP A 175 -30.61 18.04 -5.04
C ASP A 175 -30.15 19.50 -4.95
N ILE A 176 -30.94 20.39 -5.56
CA ILE A 176 -31.26 21.68 -4.93
C ILE A 176 -32.78 21.89 -5.07
N ILE A 177 -33.52 21.56 -4.01
CA ILE A 177 -34.92 21.99 -3.85
C ILE A 177 -34.85 23.18 -2.89
N ASP A 178 -35.05 24.39 -3.42
CA ASP A 178 -35.17 25.59 -2.59
C ASP A 178 -36.43 25.48 -1.74
N VAL A 179 -36.23 25.42 -0.41
CA VAL A 179 -37.32 25.50 0.56
C VAL A 179 -37.62 26.98 0.82
N GLU A 180 -38.77 27.46 0.35
CA GLU A 180 -39.27 28.79 0.74
C GLU A 180 -39.68 28.78 2.24
N PRO A 181 -39.32 29.81 3.02
CA PRO A 181 -39.73 29.89 4.41
C PRO A 181 -41.22 30.24 4.50
N THR A 182 -42.04 29.32 5.04
CA THR A 182 -43.41 29.62 5.43
C THR A 182 -43.41 30.47 6.71
N GLU A 183 -43.96 31.68 6.63
CA GLU A 183 -44.25 32.50 7.80
C GLU A 183 -45.24 31.79 8.73
N THR A 184 -44.79 31.49 9.95
CA THR A 184 -45.65 30.95 11.00
C THR A 184 -46.49 32.08 11.60
N TYR A 185 -47.80 32.06 11.36
CA TYR A 185 -48.75 32.87 12.11
C TYR A 185 -48.77 32.42 13.57
N THR A 186 -48.31 33.29 14.47
CA THR A 186 -48.53 33.14 15.91
C THR A 186 -50.00 33.43 16.21
N SER A 187 -50.81 32.41 16.44
CA SER A 187 -52.06 32.55 17.19
C SER A 187 -51.74 32.31 18.66
N GLU A 188 -51.66 33.40 19.43
CA GLU A 188 -51.74 33.33 20.89
C GLU A 188 -53.17 32.96 21.25
N ASP A 189 -53.35 31.71 21.71
CA ASP A 189 -54.59 31.27 22.31
C ASP A 189 -54.85 32.07 23.59
N SER A 190 -56.09 32.55 23.68
CA SER A 190 -56.67 33.23 24.82
C SER A 190 -57.13 32.18 25.83
N ASP A 191 -56.46 32.11 26.98
CA ASP A 191 -57.01 31.44 28.15
C ASP A 191 -58.03 32.38 28.84
N SER A 192 -59.25 31.88 29.01
CA SER A 192 -60.29 32.38 29.92
C SER A 192 -60.80 31.22 30.76
#